data_AF-A0A5J5U801-F1
#
_entry.id   AF-A0A5J5U801-F1
#
_cell.length_a   1.000
_cell.length_b   1.000
_cell.length_c   1.000
_cell.angle_alpha   90.00
_cell.angle_beta   90.00
_cell.angle_gamma   90.00
#
_symmetry.space_group_name_H-M   'P 1'
#
loop_
_entity.id
_entity.type
_entity.pdbx_description
1 polymer ?
#
loop_
_entity_poly.entity_id
_entity_poly.type
_entity_poly.pdbx_seq_one_letter_code
_entity_poly.pdbx_strand_id
1 'polypeptide(L)'
;MLKKLKTDGSALLKVVASEHLRLIKGANGNEQPVLLGKEVIPNLEELELLNFDDIDRFSPDLFQEIKVFVARGGSRSTSFIFPFVRRFYNLDSIELSDFNFKYVIPCKGDVGTLSPIKNLKLGHSKNLKHIWRKDSELGHILSNLQTLTVRGCNDLINFRASSSSLQNLTILNVSYCKMMTNLVTPSVLKNLVQLATMRVENCIKMTEIVGNEGDLHQTIVVSKLKCLQLSNLQSLTSFCPGSYTFNFPCLKELVVEWCPRLKIFSEGILSTPQLQRVKQSHYFEKWSWTSDLNTTIQQLYIEKVQS
;
A
#
# COMPACT_ATOMS: atom_id res chain seq x y z
N MET A 1 -8.75 8.54 -28.72
CA MET A 1 -7.58 9.15 -28.04
C MET A 1 -7.06 8.20 -26.98
N LEU A 2 -5.75 8.10 -26.81
CA LEU A 2 -5.09 7.09 -25.96
C LEU A 2 -5.11 7.57 -24.49
N LYS A 3 -5.84 6.87 -23.62
CA LYS A 3 -5.90 7.19 -22.17
C LYS A 3 -4.80 6.54 -21.33
N LYS A 4 -4.24 5.43 -21.83
CA LYS A 4 -3.21 4.64 -21.16
C LYS A 4 -2.05 4.38 -22.12
N LEU A 5 -0.83 4.66 -21.68
CA LEU A 5 0.40 4.38 -22.43
C LEU A 5 1.29 3.46 -21.62
N LYS A 6 1.76 2.39 -22.25
CA LYS A 6 2.79 1.51 -21.72
C LYS A 6 4.00 1.58 -22.63
N THR A 7 5.15 1.96 -22.09
CA THR A 7 6.37 2.22 -22.86
C THR A 7 7.62 2.15 -21.98
N ASP A 8 8.79 2.29 -22.59
CA ASP A 8 10.06 2.53 -21.90
C ASP A 8 10.40 4.01 -21.97
N GLY A 9 11.21 4.53 -21.03
CA GLY A 9 11.62 5.93 -21.00
C GLY A 9 12.25 6.41 -22.31
N SER A 10 13.15 5.61 -22.92
CA SER A 10 13.79 5.95 -24.19
C SER A 10 12.81 5.97 -25.38
N ALA A 11 11.80 5.10 -25.38
CA ALA A 11 10.75 5.07 -26.39
C ALA A 11 9.80 6.25 -26.24
N LEU A 12 9.42 6.60 -25.00
CA LEU A 12 8.64 7.82 -24.71
C LEU A 12 9.39 9.06 -25.19
N LEU A 13 10.71 9.12 -24.98
CA LEU A 13 11.54 10.23 -25.42
C LEU A 13 11.56 10.36 -26.94
N LYS A 14 11.66 9.24 -27.66
CA LYS A 14 11.58 9.23 -29.13
C LYS A 14 10.22 9.71 -29.64
N VAL A 15 9.12 9.31 -28.98
CA VAL A 15 7.77 9.77 -29.34
C VAL A 15 7.67 11.28 -29.16
N VAL A 16 8.09 11.80 -28.00
CA VAL A 16 8.08 13.24 -27.72
C VAL A 16 8.96 14.02 -28.69
N ALA A 17 10.17 13.53 -28.97
CA ALA A 17 11.09 14.18 -29.90
C ALA A 17 10.59 14.15 -31.36
N SER A 18 9.97 13.05 -31.79
CA SER A 18 9.39 12.92 -33.12
C SER A 18 8.22 13.89 -33.32
N GLU A 19 7.37 14.03 -32.31
CA GLU A 19 6.22 14.93 -32.38
C GLU A 19 6.65 16.39 -32.35
N HIS A 20 7.66 16.73 -31.55
CA HIS A 20 8.30 18.05 -31.58
C HIS A 20 8.81 18.43 -32.97
N LEU A 21 9.51 17.50 -33.64
CA LEU A 21 10.00 17.71 -35.00
C LEU A 21 8.87 17.88 -36.02
N ARG A 22 7.73 17.19 -35.83
CA ARG A 22 6.55 17.33 -36.69
C ARG A 22 5.93 18.72 -36.55
N LEU A 23 5.80 19.22 -35.31
CA LEU A 23 5.26 20.55 -35.01
C LEU A 23 6.17 21.66 -35.55
N ILE A 24 7.50 21.55 -35.37
CA ILE A 24 8.46 22.50 -35.95
C ILE A 24 8.34 22.56 -37.47
N LYS A 25 8.23 21.41 -38.15
CA LYS A 25 8.12 21.36 -39.62
C LYS A 25 6.78 21.89 -40.15
N GLY A 26 5.75 21.98 -39.29
CA GLY A 26 4.45 22.56 -39.62
C GLY A 26 4.33 24.06 -39.33
N ALA A 27 5.24 24.63 -38.53
CA ALA A 27 5.23 26.04 -38.15
C ALA A 27 6.04 26.90 -39.15
N ASN A 28 5.35 27.65 -40.01
CA ASN A 28 5.99 28.65 -40.87
C ASN A 28 6.30 29.92 -40.06
N GLY A 29 7.56 30.10 -39.68
CA GLY A 29 8.15 31.40 -39.30
C GLY A 29 8.02 31.81 -37.83
N ASN A 30 9.18 31.91 -37.16
CA ASN A 30 9.52 32.77 -36.02
C ASN A 30 8.86 32.58 -34.64
N GLU A 31 8.13 31.50 -34.36
CA GLU A 31 7.79 31.14 -32.98
C GLU A 31 8.61 29.93 -32.50
N GLN A 32 9.26 30.06 -31.32
CA GLN A 32 9.89 28.92 -30.64
C GLN A 32 8.78 27.97 -30.18
N PRO A 33 8.78 26.67 -30.58
CA PRO A 33 7.78 25.75 -30.11
C PRO A 33 8.05 25.42 -28.64
N VAL A 34 7.22 25.95 -27.74
CA VAL A 34 7.16 25.49 -26.36
C VAL A 34 6.36 24.19 -26.35
N LEU A 35 7.04 23.05 -26.16
CA LEU A 35 6.37 21.75 -26.04
C LEU A 35 5.47 21.72 -24.80
N LEU A 36 4.18 21.93 -25.01
CA LEU A 36 3.17 21.58 -24.03
C LEU A 36 2.91 20.07 -24.17
N GLY A 37 3.04 19.31 -23.09
CA GLY A 37 2.73 17.88 -23.05
C GLY A 37 1.38 17.49 -23.66
N LYS A 38 0.43 18.45 -23.64
CA LYS A 38 -0.91 18.37 -24.22
C LYS A 38 -0.93 18.12 -25.73
N GLU A 39 0.09 18.56 -26.48
CA GLU A 39 0.10 18.41 -27.94
C GLU A 39 0.62 17.03 -28.38
N VAL A 40 1.43 16.37 -27.54
CA VAL A 40 2.07 15.10 -27.91
C VAL A 40 1.17 13.90 -27.69
N ILE A 41 0.52 13.81 -26.53
CA ILE A 41 -0.43 12.74 -26.20
C ILE A 41 -1.63 13.34 -25.45
N PRO A 42 -2.55 14.01 -26.16
CA PRO A 42 -3.69 14.64 -25.52
C PRO A 42 -4.55 13.60 -24.79
N ASN A 43 -4.86 13.85 -23.52
CA ASN A 43 -5.69 13.02 -22.63
C ASN A 43 -5.05 11.73 -22.09
N LEU A 44 -3.71 11.64 -22.05
CA LEU A 44 -3.05 10.56 -21.34
C LEU A 44 -3.27 10.72 -19.82
N GLU A 45 -3.93 9.76 -19.19
CA GLU A 45 -4.22 9.76 -17.74
C GLU A 45 -3.43 8.67 -16.99
N GLU A 46 -2.99 7.63 -17.68
CA GLU A 46 -2.21 6.52 -17.11
C GLU A 46 -0.92 6.29 -17.90
N LEU A 47 0.22 6.34 -17.21
CA LEU A 47 1.54 6.07 -17.77
C LEU A 47 2.19 4.87 -17.05
N GLU A 48 2.48 3.82 -17.80
CA GLU A 48 3.28 2.68 -17.35
C GLU A 48 4.67 2.73 -18.01
N LEU A 49 5.71 2.87 -17.19
CA LEU A 49 7.10 2.81 -17.61
C LEU A 49 7.73 1.48 -17.18
N LEU A 50 8.22 0.71 -18.16
CA LEU A 50 8.95 -0.53 -17.91
C LEU A 50 10.42 -0.33 -17.56
N ASN A 51 10.95 0.88 -17.82
CA ASN A 51 12.28 1.32 -17.46
C ASN A 51 12.28 2.86 -17.31
N PHE A 52 13.15 3.35 -16.42
CA PHE A 52 13.29 4.75 -16.01
C PHE A 52 14.58 5.41 -16.53
N ASP A 53 15.25 4.80 -17.51
CA ASP A 53 16.39 5.45 -18.15
C ASP A 53 15.94 6.72 -18.90
N ASP A 54 16.79 7.74 -18.92
CA ASP A 54 16.57 9.04 -19.59
C ASP A 54 15.39 9.88 -19.08
N ILE A 55 14.76 9.54 -17.94
CA ILE A 55 13.58 10.27 -17.42
C ILE A 55 13.85 11.73 -17.05
N ASP A 56 15.10 12.06 -16.74
CA ASP A 56 15.48 13.43 -16.39
C ASP A 56 15.33 14.40 -17.56
N ARG A 57 15.25 13.89 -18.78
CA ARG A 57 15.16 14.68 -20.02
C ARG A 57 13.76 15.18 -20.33
N PHE A 58 12.73 14.76 -19.60
CA PHE A 58 11.35 15.20 -19.82
C PHE A 58 11.03 16.49 -19.05
N SER A 59 10.38 17.45 -19.74
CA SER A 59 9.76 18.60 -19.08
C SER A 59 8.62 18.15 -18.14
N PRO A 60 8.47 18.74 -16.94
CA PRO A 60 7.34 18.47 -16.05
C PRO A 60 5.96 18.64 -16.71
N ASP A 61 5.85 19.53 -17.72
CA ASP A 61 4.60 19.82 -18.42
C ASP A 61 4.01 18.59 -19.16
N LEU A 62 4.85 17.60 -19.44
CA LEU A 62 4.42 16.34 -20.06
C LEU A 62 3.48 15.53 -19.15
N PHE A 63 3.57 15.71 -17.84
CA PHE A 63 2.95 14.81 -16.87
C PHE A 63 1.76 15.43 -16.12
N GLN A 64 1.33 16.64 -16.50
CA GLN A 64 0.29 17.37 -15.77
C GLN A 64 -1.06 16.66 -15.74
N GLU A 65 -1.46 15.94 -16.80
CA GLU A 65 -2.76 15.27 -16.89
C GLU A 65 -2.74 13.83 -16.33
N ILE A 66 -1.56 13.32 -15.95
CA ILE A 66 -1.39 11.95 -15.49
C ILE A 66 -1.91 11.79 -14.05
N LYS A 67 -2.83 10.83 -13.88
CA LYS A 67 -3.45 10.46 -12.60
C LYS A 67 -2.91 9.16 -12.04
N VAL A 68 -2.47 8.25 -12.92
CA VAL A 68 -1.95 6.94 -12.54
C VAL A 68 -0.56 6.74 -13.15
N PHE A 69 0.40 6.43 -12.30
CA PHE A 69 1.76 6.14 -12.73
C PHE A 69 2.17 4.75 -12.25
N VAL A 70 2.51 3.90 -13.21
CA VAL A 70 2.99 2.53 -12.96
C VAL A 70 4.44 2.46 -13.36
N ALA A 71 5.25 1.90 -12.47
CA ALA A 71 6.66 1.75 -12.66
C ALA A 71 7.09 0.31 -12.44
N ARG A 72 7.79 -0.26 -13.43
CA ARG A 72 8.37 -1.60 -13.34
C ARG A 72 9.88 -1.56 -13.53
N GLY A 73 10.61 -2.44 -12.85
CA GLY A 73 11.98 -2.80 -13.27
C GLY A 73 13.03 -1.70 -13.09
N GLY A 74 13.31 -1.32 -11.84
CA GLY A 74 14.38 -0.36 -11.55
C GLY A 74 15.77 -0.91 -11.85
N SER A 75 16.43 -0.37 -12.87
CA SER A 75 17.88 -0.48 -13.10
C SER A 75 18.67 0.22 -11.96
N ARG A 76 19.97 0.48 -12.12
CA ARG A 76 20.79 1.26 -11.16
C ARG A 76 20.22 2.67 -10.87
N SER A 77 19.22 3.12 -11.62
CA SER A 77 18.60 4.45 -11.61
C SER A 77 17.40 4.60 -10.65
N THR A 78 17.11 3.66 -9.73
CA THR A 78 15.98 3.82 -8.77
C THR A 78 16.13 5.01 -7.81
N SER A 79 17.27 5.69 -7.80
CA SER A 79 17.54 6.90 -7.03
C SER A 79 16.59 8.06 -7.34
N PHE A 80 16.03 8.12 -8.55
CA PHE A 80 15.28 9.29 -9.03
C PHE A 80 13.77 9.07 -9.17
N ILE A 81 13.22 7.97 -8.65
CA ILE A 81 11.77 7.71 -8.78
C ILE A 81 10.91 8.75 -8.04
N PHE A 82 11.26 9.10 -6.81
CA PHE A 82 10.49 10.06 -6.02
C PHE A 82 10.67 11.53 -6.45
N PRO A 83 11.87 12.00 -6.86
CA PRO A 83 12.01 13.29 -7.53
C PRO A 83 11.19 13.36 -8.83
N PHE A 84 11.14 12.27 -9.59
CA PHE A 84 10.36 12.21 -10.82
C PHE A 84 8.84 12.26 -10.56
N VAL A 85 8.36 11.51 -9.56
CA VAL A 85 6.94 11.53 -9.13
C VAL A 85 6.44 12.94 -8.76
N ARG A 86 7.32 13.83 -8.30
CA ARG A 86 6.92 15.24 -8.02
C ARG A 86 6.58 16.06 -9.25
N ARG A 87 6.98 15.61 -10.44
CA ARG A 87 6.63 16.27 -11.70
C ARG A 87 5.16 16.06 -12.09
N PHE A 88 4.45 15.20 -11.35
CA PHE A 88 3.05 14.86 -11.60
C PHE A 88 2.13 15.62 -10.63
N TYR A 89 1.52 16.71 -11.08
CA TYR A 89 0.70 17.59 -10.23
C TYR A 89 -0.68 17.01 -9.89
N ASN A 90 -1.22 16.13 -10.73
CA ASN A 90 -2.55 15.55 -10.58
C ASN A 90 -2.53 14.05 -10.23
N LEU A 91 -1.39 13.54 -9.73
CA LEU A 91 -1.18 12.12 -9.50
C LEU A 91 -1.98 11.61 -8.30
N ASP A 92 -2.90 10.69 -8.54
CA ASP A 92 -3.72 10.06 -7.51
C ASP A 92 -3.15 8.70 -7.08
N SER A 93 -2.56 7.95 -8.04
CA SER A 93 -2.11 6.58 -7.81
C SER A 93 -0.69 6.31 -8.33
N ILE A 94 0.11 5.63 -7.51
CA ILE A 94 1.45 5.12 -7.87
C ILE A 94 1.50 3.61 -7.66
N GLU A 95 2.02 2.89 -8.65
CA GLU A 95 2.39 1.48 -8.52
C GLU A 95 3.89 1.31 -8.80
N LEU A 96 4.64 0.78 -7.84
CA LEU A 96 6.06 0.46 -7.99
C LEU A 96 6.23 -1.07 -7.89
N SER A 97 6.61 -1.70 -9.00
CA SER A 97 6.84 -3.15 -9.09
C SER A 97 8.29 -3.47 -9.41
N ASP A 98 8.84 -4.48 -8.74
CA ASP A 98 10.20 -4.99 -8.98
C ASP A 98 11.31 -3.95 -8.69
N PHE A 99 11.06 -3.06 -7.73
CA PHE A 99 12.02 -2.02 -7.32
C PHE A 99 13.04 -2.53 -6.30
N ASN A 100 14.27 -2.03 -6.41
CA ASN A 100 15.29 -2.19 -5.37
C ASN A 100 15.44 -0.90 -4.55
N PHE A 101 14.89 -0.93 -3.32
CA PHE A 101 14.90 0.19 -2.39
C PHE A 101 16.25 0.45 -1.72
N LYS A 102 17.29 -0.32 -2.06
CA LYS A 102 18.68 -0.02 -1.67
C LYS A 102 19.18 1.28 -2.29
N TYR A 103 18.77 1.58 -3.53
CA TYR A 103 19.28 2.74 -4.28
C TYR A 103 18.29 3.90 -4.35
N VAL A 104 17.09 3.76 -3.77
CA VAL A 104 16.11 4.84 -3.70
C VAL A 104 16.59 5.91 -2.73
N ILE A 105 16.79 7.14 -3.22
CA ILE A 105 17.24 8.26 -2.40
C ILE A 105 16.02 8.91 -1.73
N PRO A 106 16.05 9.14 -0.40
CA PRO A 106 15.03 9.94 0.27
C PRO A 106 14.98 11.36 -0.30
N CYS A 107 13.80 11.84 -0.68
CA CYS A 107 13.63 13.16 -1.28
C CYS A 107 13.16 14.16 -0.23
N LYS A 108 13.99 15.14 0.14
CA LYS A 108 13.59 16.25 1.02
C LYS A 108 12.32 16.91 0.52
N GLY A 109 11.24 16.90 1.30
CA GLY A 109 9.99 17.59 0.98
C GLY A 109 10.21 19.10 0.96
N ASP A 110 9.53 19.79 0.05
CA ASP A 110 9.31 21.23 0.24
C ASP A 110 8.22 21.38 1.30
N VAL A 111 8.56 22.05 2.39
CA VAL A 111 7.68 22.24 3.55
C VAL A 111 6.38 22.92 3.07
N GLY A 112 5.24 22.22 3.20
CA GLY A 112 3.90 22.80 3.02
C GLY A 112 3.09 22.34 1.81
N THR A 113 3.65 21.58 0.86
CA THR A 113 2.85 21.04 -0.27
C THR A 113 2.27 19.67 0.08
N LEU A 114 0.95 19.60 0.24
CA LEU A 114 0.24 18.33 0.41
C LEU A 114 0.29 17.53 -0.89
N SER A 115 0.73 16.28 -0.81
CA SER A 115 0.75 15.39 -1.96
C SER A 115 -0.67 14.99 -2.38
N PRO A 116 -0.99 14.98 -3.69
CA PRO A 116 -2.27 14.49 -4.21
C PRO A 116 -2.41 12.97 -4.14
N ILE A 117 -1.33 12.24 -3.84
CA ILE A 117 -1.28 10.78 -3.92
C ILE A 117 -2.15 10.14 -2.84
N LYS A 118 -3.18 9.41 -3.26
CA LYS A 118 -4.10 8.68 -2.38
C LYS A 118 -3.86 7.17 -2.42
N ASN A 119 -3.26 6.65 -3.49
CA ASN A 119 -3.13 5.23 -3.71
C ASN A 119 -1.68 4.84 -3.97
N LEU A 120 -1.15 3.91 -3.15
CA LEU A 120 0.20 3.36 -3.31
C LEU A 120 0.12 1.85 -3.39
N LYS A 121 0.70 1.29 -4.46
CA LYS A 121 0.89 -0.14 -4.65
C LYS A 121 2.37 -0.46 -4.74
N LEU A 122 2.85 -1.39 -3.92
CA LEU A 122 4.22 -1.88 -3.94
C LEU A 122 4.19 -3.38 -4.28
N GLY A 123 4.84 -3.74 -5.38
CA GLY A 123 4.93 -5.12 -5.88
C GLY A 123 6.38 -5.61 -5.88
N HIS A 124 6.62 -6.82 -5.41
CA HIS A 124 7.87 -7.58 -5.60
C HIS A 124 9.15 -6.79 -5.28
N SER A 125 9.08 -5.85 -4.34
CA SER A 125 10.17 -4.92 -4.05
C SER A 125 11.20 -5.53 -3.10
N LYS A 126 12.48 -5.26 -3.37
CA LYS A 126 13.65 -5.76 -2.62
C LYS A 126 14.28 -4.64 -1.80
N ASN A 127 14.96 -5.01 -0.71
CA ASN A 127 15.61 -4.12 0.26
C ASN A 127 14.65 -3.10 0.91
N LEU A 128 13.34 -3.39 0.88
CA LEU A 128 12.31 -2.58 1.52
C LEU A 128 12.05 -3.09 2.94
N LYS A 129 12.96 -2.79 3.86
CA LYS A 129 12.79 -3.18 5.28
C LYS A 129 11.74 -2.35 6.01
N HIS A 130 11.66 -1.06 5.67
CA HIS A 130 10.75 -0.08 6.26
C HIS A 130 10.32 0.92 5.17
N ILE A 131 9.01 1.13 5.03
CA ILE A 131 8.44 2.10 4.09
C ILE A 131 8.53 3.52 4.68
N TRP A 132 7.99 3.73 5.88
CA TRP A 132 8.07 5.01 6.59
C TRP A 132 9.29 5.00 7.52
N ARG A 133 10.39 5.58 7.04
CA ARG A 133 11.59 5.78 7.88
C ARG A 133 11.59 7.20 8.45
N LYS A 134 12.16 7.37 9.64
CA LYS A 134 12.23 8.69 10.31
C LYS A 134 13.08 9.70 9.52
N ASP A 135 14.08 9.22 8.78
CA ASP A 135 14.96 9.97 7.88
C ASP A 135 14.39 10.09 6.46
N SER A 136 13.17 9.58 6.22
CA SER A 136 12.54 9.54 4.92
C SER A 136 11.33 10.45 4.83
N GLU A 137 11.48 11.45 3.99
CA GLU A 137 10.45 12.42 3.60
C GLU A 137 9.35 11.82 2.72
N LEU A 138 9.44 10.51 2.44
CA LEU A 138 8.34 9.71 1.89
C LEU A 138 7.08 9.81 2.75
N GLY A 139 7.22 10.02 4.06
CA GLY A 139 6.08 10.30 4.93
C GLY A 139 5.28 11.52 4.49
N HIS A 140 5.94 12.59 4.00
CA HIS A 140 5.27 13.79 3.52
C HIS A 140 4.60 13.56 2.16
N ILE A 141 5.28 12.85 1.24
CA ILE A 141 4.73 12.50 -0.09
C ILE A 141 3.51 11.58 0.04
N LEU A 142 3.41 10.81 1.12
CA LEU A 142 2.32 9.85 1.34
C LEU A 142 1.40 10.26 2.50
N SER A 143 1.38 11.54 2.86
CA SER A 143 0.60 12.07 3.99
C SER A 143 -0.92 11.94 3.79
N ASN A 144 -1.38 11.99 2.53
CA ASN A 144 -2.79 11.84 2.15
C ASN A 144 -3.17 10.43 1.68
N LEU A 145 -2.33 9.43 1.96
CA LEU A 145 -2.55 8.08 1.50
C LEU A 145 -3.83 7.47 2.09
N GLN A 146 -4.74 7.03 1.21
CA GLN A 146 -6.01 6.40 1.54
C GLN A 146 -5.97 4.88 1.31
N THR A 147 -5.19 4.41 0.32
CA THR A 147 -5.04 3.00 0.01
C THR A 147 -3.57 2.62 -0.04
N LEU A 148 -3.20 1.59 0.72
CA LEU A 148 -1.90 0.95 0.65
C LEU A 148 -2.07 -0.52 0.27
N THR A 149 -1.44 -0.94 -0.82
CA THR A 149 -1.34 -2.35 -1.21
C THR A 149 0.12 -2.76 -1.29
N VAL A 150 0.50 -3.80 -0.56
CA VAL A 150 1.87 -4.36 -0.58
C VAL A 150 1.79 -5.83 -0.96
N ARG A 151 2.47 -6.22 -2.04
CA ARG A 151 2.45 -7.59 -2.55
C ARG A 151 3.86 -8.09 -2.83
N GLY A 152 4.23 -9.23 -2.27
CA GLY A 152 5.50 -9.90 -2.62
C GLY A 152 6.76 -9.16 -2.18
N CYS A 153 6.67 -8.20 -1.27
CA CYS A 153 7.82 -7.46 -0.72
C CYS A 153 8.49 -8.29 0.38
N ASN A 154 9.34 -9.24 -0.03
CA ASN A 154 9.82 -10.30 0.86
C ASN A 154 10.75 -9.82 1.97
N ASP A 155 11.41 -8.66 1.84
CA ASP A 155 12.33 -8.14 2.87
C ASP A 155 11.63 -7.28 3.93
N LEU A 156 10.34 -7.00 3.75
CA LEU A 156 9.56 -6.16 4.65
C LEU A 156 9.16 -6.96 5.90
N ILE A 157 9.60 -6.48 7.07
CA ILE A 157 9.38 -7.16 8.36
C ILE A 157 8.08 -6.72 9.02
N ASN A 158 7.77 -5.41 8.97
CA ASN A 158 6.56 -4.79 9.48
C ASN A 158 6.41 -3.34 8.97
N PHE A 159 5.23 -2.75 9.18
CA PHE A 159 5.04 -1.31 9.04
C PHE A 159 5.42 -0.61 10.34
N ARG A 160 6.59 0.04 10.31
CA ARG A 160 6.93 1.10 11.24
C ARG A 160 6.53 2.41 10.60
N ALA A 161 5.81 3.26 11.34
CA ALA A 161 5.37 4.57 10.88
C ALA A 161 5.36 5.55 12.07
N SER A 162 5.55 6.84 11.80
CA SER A 162 5.34 7.89 12.81
C SER A 162 3.84 8.06 13.11
N SER A 163 3.50 8.69 14.23
CA SER A 163 2.11 8.86 14.67
C SER A 163 1.21 9.68 13.75
N SER A 164 1.80 10.51 12.88
CA SER A 164 1.08 11.30 11.87
C SER A 164 0.95 10.60 10.52
N SER A 165 1.76 9.57 10.26
CA SER A 165 1.71 8.83 9.00
C SER A 165 0.53 7.87 9.02
N LEU A 166 -0.22 7.77 7.93
CA LEU A 166 -1.36 6.84 7.72
C LEU A 166 -2.70 7.20 8.39
N GLN A 167 -2.87 8.40 8.95
CA GLN A 167 -4.15 8.79 9.56
C GLN A 167 -5.33 8.78 8.57
N ASN A 168 -5.05 9.07 7.30
CA ASN A 168 -6.03 9.07 6.21
C ASN A 168 -6.26 7.69 5.58
N LEU A 169 -5.54 6.65 6.03
CA LEU A 169 -5.58 5.33 5.41
C LEU A 169 -6.94 4.67 5.67
N THR A 170 -7.63 4.30 4.60
CA THR A 170 -8.95 3.63 4.62
C THR A 170 -8.86 2.16 4.26
N ILE A 171 -7.91 1.78 3.40
CA ILE A 171 -7.72 0.42 2.91
C ILE A 171 -6.25 0.02 3.06
N LEU A 172 -6.02 -1.09 3.75
CA LEU A 172 -4.71 -1.72 3.87
C LEU A 172 -4.77 -3.17 3.37
N ASN A 173 -4.08 -3.46 2.28
CA ASN A 173 -3.96 -4.81 1.72
C ASN A 173 -2.49 -5.25 1.74
N VAL A 174 -2.19 -6.38 2.35
CA VAL A 174 -0.85 -6.98 2.34
C VAL A 174 -0.94 -8.43 1.92
N SER A 175 -0.14 -8.82 0.93
CA SER A 175 -0.14 -10.19 0.43
C SER A 175 1.26 -10.71 0.10
N TYR A 176 1.48 -12.02 0.27
CA TYR A 176 2.68 -12.72 -0.18
C TYR A 176 4.02 -12.15 0.35
N CYS A 177 4.03 -11.48 1.51
CA CYS A 177 5.26 -10.90 2.10
C CYS A 177 5.92 -11.92 3.05
N LYS A 178 6.96 -12.62 2.55
CA LYS A 178 7.49 -13.83 3.21
C LYS A 178 8.24 -13.62 4.53
N MET A 179 8.89 -12.48 4.76
CA MET A 179 9.63 -12.21 6.01
C MET A 179 8.85 -11.36 7.02
N MET A 180 7.62 -10.97 6.69
CA MET A 180 6.79 -10.17 7.58
C MET A 180 6.36 -11.03 8.77
N THR A 181 6.73 -10.63 9.98
CA THR A 181 6.39 -11.33 11.23
C THR A 181 5.16 -10.72 11.91
N ASN A 182 5.02 -9.40 11.79
CA ASN A 182 3.86 -8.64 12.23
C ASN A 182 3.50 -7.53 11.23
N LEU A 183 2.23 -7.12 11.17
CA LEU A 183 1.79 -6.08 10.22
C LEU A 183 2.11 -4.68 10.75
N VAL A 184 1.60 -4.38 11.94
CA VAL A 184 1.71 -3.09 12.62
C VAL A 184 2.05 -3.28 14.10
N THR A 185 2.36 -2.19 14.79
CA THR A 185 2.42 -2.16 16.25
C THR A 185 1.14 -1.53 16.84
N PRO A 186 0.88 -1.70 18.15
CA PRO A 186 -0.23 -1.05 18.84
C PRO A 186 -0.29 0.46 18.61
N SER A 187 0.85 1.15 18.74
CA SER A 187 0.96 2.58 18.48
C SER A 187 0.59 2.97 17.05
N VAL A 188 1.03 2.21 16.04
CA VAL A 188 0.67 2.45 14.64
C VAL A 188 -0.83 2.20 14.40
N LEU A 189 -1.37 1.09 14.90
CA LEU A 189 -2.78 0.73 14.73
C LEU A 189 -3.71 1.80 15.31
N LYS A 190 -3.35 2.41 16.45
CA LYS A 190 -4.12 3.50 17.07
C LYS A 190 -4.25 4.73 16.18
N ASN A 191 -3.29 4.97 15.28
CA ASN A 191 -3.32 6.11 14.36
C ASN A 191 -4.13 5.85 13.09
N LEU A 192 -4.53 4.60 12.82
CA LEU A 192 -5.33 4.21 11.66
C LEU A 192 -6.81 4.54 11.85
N VAL A 193 -7.11 5.80 12.19
CA VAL A 193 -8.45 6.27 12.62
C VAL A 193 -9.49 6.28 11.49
N GLN A 194 -9.06 6.24 10.23
CA GLN A 194 -9.94 6.16 9.06
C GLN A 194 -10.04 4.74 8.47
N LEU A 195 -9.30 3.77 9.02
CA LEU A 195 -9.18 2.45 8.40
C LEU A 195 -10.51 1.73 8.41
N ALA A 196 -11.02 1.43 7.23
CA ALA A 196 -12.27 0.73 7.01
C ALA A 196 -12.06 -0.74 6.63
N THR A 197 -10.97 -1.06 5.94
CA THR A 197 -10.68 -2.41 5.46
C THR A 197 -9.22 -2.79 5.68
N MET A 198 -8.99 -3.94 6.29
CA MET A 198 -7.67 -4.55 6.44
C MET A 198 -7.69 -5.98 5.87
N ARG A 199 -6.80 -6.28 4.93
CA ARG A 199 -6.63 -7.62 4.35
C ARG A 199 -5.18 -8.04 4.44
N VAL A 200 -4.96 -9.24 5.00
CA VAL A 200 -3.63 -9.84 5.08
C VAL A 200 -3.71 -11.27 4.57
N GLU A 201 -2.90 -11.57 3.56
CA GLU A 201 -3.00 -12.83 2.83
C GLU A 201 -1.62 -13.45 2.54
N ASN A 202 -1.48 -14.77 2.64
CA ASN A 202 -0.29 -15.47 2.13
C ASN A 202 1.05 -15.02 2.75
N CYS A 203 1.05 -14.39 3.93
CA CYS A 203 2.25 -13.98 4.67
C CYS A 203 2.70 -15.09 5.64
N ILE A 204 3.37 -16.11 5.11
CA ILE A 204 3.58 -17.39 5.80
C ILE A 204 4.40 -17.36 7.10
N LYS A 205 5.24 -16.35 7.33
CA LYS A 205 6.02 -16.17 8.58
C LYS A 205 5.34 -15.29 9.61
N MET A 206 4.20 -14.70 9.28
CA MET A 206 3.47 -13.82 10.19
C MET A 206 2.94 -14.63 11.38
N THR A 207 3.38 -14.26 12.58
CA THR A 207 2.96 -14.89 13.84
C THR A 207 1.86 -14.09 14.54
N GLU A 208 1.82 -12.78 14.31
CA GLU A 208 0.78 -11.89 14.81
C GLU A 208 0.42 -10.79 13.81
N ILE A 209 -0.78 -10.21 13.89
CA ILE A 209 -1.15 -9.05 13.06
C ILE A 209 -0.60 -7.77 13.69
N VAL A 210 -0.81 -7.62 14.99
CA VAL A 210 -0.36 -6.49 15.80
C VAL A 210 0.71 -7.00 16.75
N GLY A 211 1.92 -6.44 16.62
CA GLY A 211 3.04 -6.78 17.50
C GLY A 211 2.79 -6.38 18.96
N ASN A 212 3.75 -6.68 19.83
CA ASN A 212 3.73 -6.26 21.23
C ASN A 212 4.73 -5.11 21.45
N GLU A 213 4.31 -4.05 22.15
CA GLU A 213 5.17 -2.91 22.53
C GLU A 213 5.45 -2.85 24.05
N GLY A 214 5.01 -3.84 24.83
CA GLY A 214 5.33 -3.98 26.25
C GLY A 214 4.50 -3.10 27.20
N ASP A 215 3.78 -2.11 26.69
CA ASP A 215 2.81 -1.30 27.45
C ASP A 215 1.46 -2.04 27.59
N LEU A 216 1.44 -3.04 28.47
CA LEU A 216 0.29 -3.91 28.69
C LEU A 216 -0.88 -3.12 29.31
N HIS A 217 -2.11 -3.50 29.00
CA HIS A 217 -3.38 -2.89 29.46
C HIS A 217 -3.78 -1.54 28.84
N GLN A 218 -3.08 -1.04 27.81
CA GLN A 218 -3.58 0.10 27.04
C GLN A 218 -4.89 -0.24 26.30
N THR A 219 -5.79 0.75 26.19
CA THR A 219 -6.97 0.66 25.32
C THR A 219 -6.65 1.13 23.90
N ILE A 220 -6.95 0.28 22.91
CA ILE A 220 -6.78 0.54 21.49
C ILE A 220 -8.16 0.49 20.83
N VAL A 221 -8.61 1.65 20.34
CA VAL A 221 -9.88 1.79 19.64
C VAL A 221 -9.63 1.88 18.15
N VAL A 222 -10.11 0.91 17.37
CA VAL A 222 -10.04 0.91 15.91
C VAL A 222 -11.41 1.27 15.36
N SER A 223 -11.70 2.57 15.37
CA SER A 223 -13.07 3.11 15.35
C SER A 223 -13.86 2.86 14.06
N LYS A 224 -13.20 2.77 12.90
CA LYS A 224 -13.88 2.68 11.59
C LYS A 224 -13.70 1.34 10.87
N LEU A 225 -12.97 0.39 11.45
CA LEU A 225 -12.69 -0.88 10.77
C LEU A 225 -13.98 -1.67 10.62
N LYS A 226 -14.40 -1.91 9.38
CA LYS A 226 -15.63 -2.64 9.03
C LYS A 226 -15.34 -4.07 8.59
N CYS A 227 -14.21 -4.27 7.90
CA CYS A 227 -13.82 -5.54 7.31
C CYS A 227 -12.37 -5.88 7.68
N LEU A 228 -12.17 -7.03 8.34
CA LEU A 228 -10.87 -7.63 8.60
C LEU A 228 -10.82 -9.00 7.93
N GLN A 229 -9.81 -9.22 7.10
CA GLN A 229 -9.62 -10.47 6.37
C GLN A 229 -8.22 -11.01 6.60
N LEU A 230 -8.15 -12.24 7.11
CA LEU A 230 -6.92 -12.98 7.38
C LEU A 230 -6.98 -14.29 6.59
N SER A 231 -6.13 -14.44 5.58
CA SER A 231 -6.17 -15.61 4.70
C SER A 231 -4.80 -16.25 4.48
N ASN A 232 -4.73 -17.58 4.56
CA ASN A 232 -3.53 -18.37 4.32
C ASN A 232 -2.32 -17.92 5.15
N LEU A 233 -2.52 -17.64 6.44
CA LEU A 233 -1.47 -17.21 7.38
C LEU A 233 -1.02 -18.39 8.24
N GLN A 234 -0.12 -19.21 7.67
CA GLN A 234 0.26 -20.52 8.22
C GLN A 234 0.94 -20.46 9.60
N SER A 235 1.63 -19.36 9.94
CA SER A 235 2.30 -19.21 11.23
C SER A 235 1.52 -18.37 12.24
N LEU A 236 0.36 -17.81 11.86
CA LEU A 236 -0.36 -16.85 12.69
C LEU A 236 -0.90 -17.55 13.93
N THR A 237 -0.53 -17.10 15.13
CA THR A 237 -0.98 -17.67 16.41
C THR A 237 -2.04 -16.81 17.09
N SER A 238 -2.00 -15.48 16.89
CA SER A 238 -2.94 -14.52 17.45
C SER A 238 -3.09 -13.28 16.56
N PHE A 239 -4.15 -12.48 16.75
CA PHE A 239 -4.20 -11.11 16.20
C PHE A 239 -3.21 -10.20 16.93
N CYS A 240 -3.14 -10.30 18.26
CA CYS A 240 -2.15 -9.61 19.09
C CYS A 240 -1.79 -10.46 20.31
N PRO A 241 -0.50 -10.71 20.60
CA PRO A 241 -0.09 -11.50 21.75
C PRO A 241 -0.08 -10.70 23.07
N GLY A 242 -0.23 -9.37 23.02
CA GLY A 242 -0.28 -8.54 24.22
C GLY A 242 -1.67 -8.48 24.85
N SER A 243 -1.72 -8.31 26.18
CA SER A 243 -2.96 -8.13 26.94
C SER A 243 -3.48 -6.69 26.87
N TYR A 244 -3.85 -6.26 25.65
CA TYR A 244 -4.45 -4.95 25.38
C TYR A 244 -5.98 -4.99 25.46
N THR A 245 -6.61 -3.86 25.73
CA THR A 245 -8.06 -3.73 25.58
C THR A 245 -8.37 -3.25 24.16
N PHE A 246 -8.90 -4.11 23.31
CA PHE A 246 -9.29 -3.77 21.94
C PHE A 246 -10.78 -3.45 21.85
N ASN A 247 -11.10 -2.33 21.18
CA ASN A 247 -12.47 -1.98 20.83
C ASN A 247 -12.61 -1.76 19.32
N PHE A 248 -13.46 -2.56 18.68
CA PHE A 248 -13.79 -2.48 17.26
C PHE A 248 -15.30 -2.19 17.09
N PRO A 249 -15.74 -0.94 17.30
CA PRO A 249 -17.17 -0.61 17.37
C PRO A 249 -17.91 -0.77 16.04
N CYS A 250 -17.18 -0.79 14.90
CA CYS A 250 -17.76 -0.88 13.56
C CYS A 250 -17.43 -2.18 12.82
N LEU A 251 -16.76 -3.15 13.45
CA LEU A 251 -16.35 -4.39 12.78
C LEU A 251 -17.57 -5.27 12.52
N LYS A 252 -17.92 -5.42 11.24
CA LYS A 252 -19.09 -6.18 10.77
C LYS A 252 -18.71 -7.49 10.12
N GLU A 253 -17.54 -7.54 9.49
CA GLU A 253 -17.07 -8.70 8.76
C GLU A 253 -15.65 -9.05 9.21
N LEU A 254 -15.52 -10.27 9.74
CA LEU A 254 -14.24 -10.92 9.97
C LEU A 254 -14.20 -12.19 9.14
N VAL A 255 -13.21 -12.29 8.25
CA VAL A 255 -12.93 -13.50 7.48
C VAL A 255 -11.62 -14.09 7.94
N VAL A 256 -11.65 -15.36 8.34
CA VAL A 256 -10.47 -16.13 8.75
C VAL A 256 -10.47 -17.42 7.95
N GLU A 257 -9.54 -17.52 7.01
CA GLU A 257 -9.46 -18.62 6.05
C GLU A 257 -8.03 -19.19 6.04
N TRP A 258 -7.87 -20.52 6.19
CA TRP A 258 -6.56 -21.19 6.13
C TRP A 258 -5.47 -20.62 7.06
N CYS A 259 -5.82 -20.35 8.32
CA CYS A 259 -4.92 -19.91 9.40
C CYS A 259 -4.85 -20.97 10.53
N PRO A 260 -4.28 -22.17 10.28
CA PRO A 260 -4.44 -23.34 11.15
C PRO A 260 -3.82 -23.22 12.54
N ARG A 261 -2.88 -22.30 12.75
CA ARG A 261 -2.22 -22.07 14.05
C ARG A 261 -2.88 -20.97 14.87
N LEU A 262 -3.90 -20.29 14.32
CA LEU A 262 -4.58 -19.18 14.98
C LEU A 262 -5.48 -19.75 16.08
N LYS A 263 -5.04 -19.61 17.33
CA LYS A 263 -5.75 -20.18 18.48
C LYS A 263 -6.68 -19.18 19.13
N ILE A 264 -6.29 -17.91 19.20
CA ILE A 264 -7.06 -16.85 19.83
C ILE A 264 -6.98 -15.59 18.98
N PHE A 265 -7.92 -14.68 19.16
CA PHE A 265 -7.79 -13.33 18.60
C PHE A 265 -6.80 -12.51 19.44
N SER A 266 -7.11 -12.27 20.72
CA SER A 266 -6.21 -11.54 21.63
C SER A 266 -6.33 -12.05 23.06
N GLU A 267 -5.26 -11.93 23.85
CA GLU A 267 -5.26 -12.32 25.28
C GLU A 267 -5.96 -11.32 26.20
N GLY A 268 -6.04 -10.05 25.80
CA GLY A 268 -6.70 -9.01 26.56
C GLY A 268 -8.20 -8.91 26.32
N ILE A 269 -8.81 -7.84 26.85
CA ILE A 269 -10.25 -7.60 26.74
C ILE A 269 -10.60 -7.19 25.30
N LEU A 270 -11.65 -7.78 24.74
CA LEU A 270 -12.10 -7.52 23.38
C LEU A 270 -13.56 -7.09 23.35
N SER A 271 -13.85 -5.98 22.68
CA SER A 271 -15.20 -5.51 22.38
C SER A 271 -15.41 -5.41 20.88
N THR A 272 -16.38 -6.18 20.37
CA THR A 272 -16.76 -6.23 18.94
C THR A 272 -18.29 -6.20 18.79
N PRO A 273 -18.98 -5.12 19.21
CA PRO A 273 -20.44 -5.10 19.40
C PRO A 273 -21.26 -5.33 18.12
N GLN A 274 -20.68 -5.10 16.94
CA GLN A 274 -21.33 -5.32 15.65
C GLN A 274 -20.97 -6.67 14.99
N LEU A 275 -20.01 -7.41 15.56
CA LEU A 275 -19.57 -8.67 15.00
C LEU A 275 -20.43 -9.79 15.58
N GLN A 276 -21.12 -10.52 14.71
CA GLN A 276 -22.01 -11.63 15.09
C GLN A 276 -21.67 -12.95 14.41
N ARG A 277 -20.70 -12.96 13.50
CA ARG A 277 -20.27 -14.14 12.75
C ARG A 277 -18.88 -13.95 12.16
N VAL A 278 -18.15 -15.06 12.03
CA VAL A 278 -16.86 -15.14 11.36
C VAL A 278 -17.01 -15.98 10.10
N LYS A 279 -16.56 -15.47 8.95
CA LYS A 279 -16.57 -16.21 7.68
C LYS A 279 -15.33 -17.10 7.58
N GLN A 280 -15.51 -18.37 7.21
CA GLN A 280 -14.40 -19.34 7.09
C GLN A 280 -13.75 -19.37 5.71
N SER A 281 -14.41 -18.81 4.69
CA SER A 281 -13.90 -18.76 3.32
C SER A 281 -14.51 -17.58 2.58
N HIS A 282 -13.75 -16.99 1.65
CA HIS A 282 -14.32 -15.98 0.75
C HIS A 282 -15.35 -16.57 -0.21
N TYR A 283 -15.15 -17.80 -0.65
CA TYR A 283 -15.90 -18.43 -1.75
C TYR A 283 -17.19 -19.12 -1.30
N PHE A 284 -17.25 -19.57 -0.05
CA PHE A 284 -18.40 -20.28 0.50
C PHE A 284 -19.05 -19.49 1.64
N GLU A 285 -20.38 -19.55 1.74
CA GLU A 285 -21.13 -18.98 2.87
C GLU A 285 -21.04 -19.86 4.12
N LYS A 286 -19.81 -20.23 4.51
CA LYS A 286 -19.57 -20.91 5.78
C LYS A 286 -19.27 -19.88 6.85
N TRP A 287 -20.18 -19.78 7.82
CA TRP A 287 -20.11 -18.86 8.95
C TRP A 287 -20.00 -19.64 10.25
N SER A 288 -19.29 -19.09 11.23
CA SER A 288 -19.22 -19.62 12.59
C SER A 288 -19.44 -18.51 13.60
N TRP A 289 -20.16 -18.84 14.66
CA TRP A 289 -20.27 -18.01 15.85
C TRP A 289 -20.60 -18.88 17.05
N THR A 290 -19.99 -18.56 18.18
CA THR A 290 -20.19 -19.30 19.44
C THR A 290 -20.66 -18.32 20.52
N SER A 291 -19.90 -18.14 21.59
CA SER A 291 -20.11 -17.17 22.67
C SER A 291 -19.47 -15.82 22.35
N ASP A 292 -18.19 -15.85 21.99
CA ASP A 292 -17.34 -14.70 21.77
C ASP A 292 -16.32 -14.99 20.67
N LEU A 293 -15.57 -13.95 20.28
CA LEU A 293 -14.65 -14.06 19.16
C LEU A 293 -13.49 -15.03 19.45
N ASN A 294 -12.93 -15.06 20.66
CA ASN A 294 -11.81 -15.96 20.96
C ASN A 294 -12.25 -17.42 20.89
N THR A 295 -13.39 -17.75 21.51
CA THR A 295 -13.94 -19.11 21.44
C THR A 295 -14.35 -19.49 20.00
N THR A 296 -14.91 -18.54 19.23
CA THR A 296 -15.22 -18.78 17.81
C THR A 296 -13.95 -19.12 17.02
N ILE A 297 -12.86 -18.37 17.20
CA ILE A 297 -11.57 -18.62 16.53
C ILE A 297 -10.99 -19.99 16.91
N GLN A 298 -11.04 -20.38 18.19
CA GLN A 298 -10.56 -21.69 18.65
C GLN A 298 -11.26 -22.84 17.93
N GLN A 299 -12.57 -22.72 17.69
CA GLN A 299 -13.37 -23.79 17.09
C GLN A 299 -13.20 -23.92 15.57
N LEU A 300 -12.77 -22.87 14.86
CA LEU A 300 -12.66 -22.86 13.39
C LEU A 300 -11.85 -24.03 12.81
N TYR A 301 -10.83 -24.51 13.54
CA TYR A 301 -9.91 -25.56 13.07
C TYR A 301 -10.02 -26.87 13.85
N ILE A 302 -10.76 -26.91 14.97
CA ILE A 302 -11.06 -28.16 15.67
C ILE A 302 -12.01 -29.01 14.83
N GLU A 303 -13.00 -28.39 14.20
CA GLU A 303 -13.99 -29.09 13.36
C GLU A 303 -13.40 -29.70 12.08
N LYS A 304 -12.26 -29.18 11.58
CA LYS A 304 -11.63 -29.68 10.33
C LYS A 304 -10.78 -30.94 10.53
N VAL A 305 -10.49 -31.34 11.77
CA VAL A 305 -9.68 -32.54 12.06
C VAL A 305 -10.55 -33.81 12.12
N GLN A 306 -11.88 -33.67 12.15
CA GLN A 306 -12.85 -34.77 12.28
C GLN A 306 -13.65 -35.08 11.00
N SER A 307 -13.39 -34.39 9.89
CA SER A 307 -14.05 -34.57 8.59
C SER A 307 -13.07 -35.01 7.51
#